data_AF-A0A2S9YV67-F1
#
_entry.id   AF-A0A2S9YV67-F1
#
_cell.length_a   1.000
_cell.length_b   1.000
_cell.length_c   1.000
_cell.angle_alpha   90.00
_cell.angle_beta   90.00
_cell.angle_gamma   90.00
#
_symmetry.space_group_name_H-M   'P 1'
#
loop_
_entity.id
_entity.type
_entity.pdbx_description
1 polymer ?
#
loop_
_entity_poly.entity_id
_entity_poly.type
_entity_poly.pdbx_seq_one_letter_code
_entity_poly.pdbx_strand_id
1 'polypeptide(L)'
;MAQANPEALAESEAVRACVVDNNCMDQLCVDQNCPFEAFDCYTGDDTCLDLNTCVFECAGDEACEAACHYASSPLAQNQIEELNACALDNACADDDCLTEFCTEEYVSCINGGSDGLACVPLATCVIDCQYDPLCSLGCAPPISPEAEAEADALIACAEIAMCDTFACTEELCSNQWGVCVSSEQTCAEIYACVYSCKGAELCEINCKHEGMFLDQYFLYLLETCISDNACQNDDCIAQNCATEAMDCGV
;
A
#
# COMPACT_ATOMS: atom_id res chain seq x y z
N MET A 1 -27.25 -20.06 -10.82
CA MET A 1 -27.20 -18.59 -10.94
C MET A 1 -26.97 -18.08 -9.53
N ALA A 2 -25.71 -17.84 -9.17
CA ALA A 2 -25.40 -17.17 -7.91
C ALA A 2 -26.01 -15.76 -7.97
N GLN A 3 -26.64 -15.31 -6.89
CA GLN A 3 -27.05 -13.92 -6.78
C GLN A 3 -25.78 -13.08 -6.62
N ALA A 4 -25.67 -11.99 -7.36
CA ALA A 4 -24.61 -11.01 -7.15
C ALA A 4 -24.66 -10.52 -5.70
N ASN A 5 -23.48 -10.28 -5.10
CA ASN A 5 -23.36 -9.60 -3.81
C ASN A 5 -24.16 -8.27 -3.89
N PRO A 6 -24.99 -7.92 -2.87
CA PRO A 6 -25.63 -6.61 -2.78
C PRO A 6 -24.73 -5.40 -3.07
N GLU A 7 -23.45 -5.51 -2.76
CA GLU A 7 -22.42 -4.48 -2.99
C GLU A 7 -22.09 -4.34 -4.48
N ALA A 8 -21.74 -5.45 -5.14
CA ALA A 8 -21.57 -5.52 -6.59
C ALA A 8 -22.83 -5.07 -7.37
N LEU A 9 -24.03 -5.29 -6.81
CA LEU A 9 -25.26 -4.76 -7.40
C LEU A 9 -25.33 -3.23 -7.28
N ALA A 10 -24.94 -2.65 -6.15
CA ALA A 10 -24.92 -1.20 -5.94
C ALA A 10 -23.88 -0.51 -6.84
N GLU A 11 -22.66 -1.04 -6.92
CA GLU A 11 -21.58 -0.53 -7.79
C GLU A 11 -21.97 -0.59 -9.27
N SER A 12 -22.49 -1.72 -9.73
CA SER A 12 -22.95 -1.85 -11.13
C SER A 12 -24.14 -0.94 -11.46
N GLU A 13 -25.01 -0.64 -10.48
CA GLU A 13 -26.08 0.34 -10.63
C GLU A 13 -25.55 1.78 -10.70
N ALA A 14 -24.50 2.11 -9.95
CA ALA A 14 -23.81 3.40 -10.01
C ALA A 14 -23.16 3.62 -11.38
N VAL A 15 -22.42 2.64 -11.90
CA VAL A 15 -21.86 2.69 -13.26
C VAL A 15 -22.97 2.89 -14.29
N ARG A 16 -24.05 2.10 -14.20
CA ARG A 16 -25.15 2.21 -15.16
C ARG A 16 -25.82 3.58 -15.11
N ALA A 17 -26.01 4.14 -13.92
CA ALA A 17 -26.56 5.47 -13.75
C ALA A 17 -25.68 6.52 -14.44
N CYS A 18 -24.37 6.49 -14.16
CA CYS A 18 -23.43 7.43 -14.78
C CYS A 18 -23.37 7.27 -16.31
N VAL A 19 -23.35 6.04 -16.83
CA VAL A 19 -23.35 5.75 -18.28
C VAL A 19 -24.58 6.34 -18.97
N VAL A 20 -25.76 6.22 -18.34
CA VAL A 20 -27.02 6.77 -18.86
C VAL A 20 -27.01 8.29 -18.81
N ASP A 21 -26.55 8.89 -17.72
CA ASP A 21 -26.53 10.34 -17.54
C ASP A 21 -25.55 11.02 -18.51
N ASN A 22 -24.44 10.36 -18.83
CA ASN A 22 -23.43 10.84 -19.78
C ASN A 22 -23.64 10.36 -21.23
N ASN A 23 -24.68 9.57 -21.51
CA ASN A 23 -24.93 8.93 -22.82
C ASN A 23 -23.69 8.18 -23.37
N CYS A 24 -22.99 7.45 -22.52
CA CYS A 24 -21.81 6.70 -22.94
C CYS A 24 -22.19 5.49 -23.81
N MET A 25 -21.51 5.37 -24.95
CA MET A 25 -21.77 4.35 -25.98
C MET A 25 -20.61 3.38 -26.18
N ASP A 26 -19.47 3.66 -25.55
CA ASP A 26 -18.24 2.86 -25.59
C ASP A 26 -17.45 3.00 -24.29
N GLN A 27 -16.47 2.11 -24.10
CA GLN A 27 -15.64 2.08 -22.89
C GLN A 27 -14.85 3.37 -22.70
N LEU A 28 -14.36 3.98 -23.78
CA LEU A 28 -13.59 5.23 -23.70
C LEU A 28 -14.42 6.36 -23.06
N CYS A 29 -15.72 6.44 -23.39
CA CYS A 29 -16.61 7.39 -22.73
C CYS A 29 -16.78 7.08 -21.24
N VAL A 30 -16.92 5.80 -20.87
CA VAL A 30 -17.04 5.37 -19.47
C VAL A 30 -15.78 5.74 -18.70
N ASP A 31 -14.61 5.41 -19.22
CA ASP A 31 -13.32 5.71 -18.57
C ASP A 31 -13.09 7.21 -18.40
N GLN A 32 -13.66 8.04 -19.27
CA GLN A 32 -13.50 9.51 -19.21
C GLN A 32 -14.57 10.21 -18.37
N ASN A 33 -15.80 9.69 -18.30
CA ASN A 33 -16.94 10.40 -17.71
C ASN A 33 -17.55 9.70 -16.50
N CYS A 34 -17.23 8.42 -16.29
CA CYS A 34 -17.66 7.60 -15.15
C CYS A 34 -16.49 6.84 -14.51
N PRO A 35 -15.31 7.46 -14.34
CA PRO A 35 -14.12 6.74 -13.93
C PRO A 35 -14.21 6.20 -12.52
N PHE A 36 -14.88 6.91 -11.61
CA PHE A 36 -15.01 6.50 -10.21
C PHE A 36 -15.97 5.33 -10.09
N GLU A 37 -17.16 5.46 -10.68
CA GLU A 37 -18.12 4.37 -10.66
C GLU A 37 -17.54 3.13 -11.35
N ALA A 38 -16.81 3.32 -12.46
CA ALA A 38 -16.14 2.23 -13.14
C ALA A 38 -15.05 1.60 -12.27
N PHE A 39 -14.22 2.41 -11.61
CA PHE A 39 -13.17 1.94 -10.72
C PHE A 39 -13.74 1.17 -9.52
N ASP A 40 -14.73 1.73 -8.82
CA ASP A 40 -15.43 1.07 -7.70
C ASP A 40 -16.11 -0.23 -8.14
N CYS A 41 -16.52 -0.34 -9.40
CA CYS A 41 -17.11 -1.56 -9.94
C CYS A 41 -16.07 -2.58 -10.46
N TYR A 42 -14.84 -2.15 -10.73
CA TYR A 42 -13.77 -2.99 -11.28
C TYR A 42 -12.70 -3.36 -10.25
N THR A 43 -12.79 -2.80 -9.06
CA THR A 43 -11.83 -2.97 -7.97
C THR A 43 -12.61 -3.04 -6.67
N GLY A 44 -12.10 -3.80 -5.71
CA GLY A 44 -12.66 -3.82 -4.37
C GLY A 44 -11.59 -3.53 -3.32
N ASP A 45 -11.84 -3.94 -2.10
CA ASP A 45 -10.99 -3.72 -0.94
C ASP A 45 -10.19 -4.97 -0.53
N ASP A 46 -10.36 -6.11 -1.22
CA ASP A 46 -9.63 -7.33 -0.89
C ASP A 46 -8.11 -7.07 -1.01
N THR A 47 -7.41 -7.54 0.02
CA THR A 47 -5.95 -7.49 0.14
C THR A 47 -5.27 -8.46 -0.82
N CYS A 48 -3.94 -8.39 -0.94
CA CYS A 48 -3.24 -9.37 -1.78
C CYS A 48 -3.35 -10.79 -1.21
N LEU A 49 -3.38 -10.92 0.12
CA LEU A 49 -3.62 -12.19 0.81
C LEU A 49 -5.02 -12.73 0.51
N ASP A 50 -6.05 -11.87 0.57
CA ASP A 50 -7.43 -12.25 0.26
C ASP A 50 -7.55 -12.67 -1.21
N LEU A 51 -6.97 -11.89 -2.13
CA LEU A 51 -6.91 -12.20 -3.55
C LEU A 51 -6.23 -13.55 -3.81
N ASN A 52 -5.04 -13.78 -3.24
CA ASN A 52 -4.31 -15.04 -3.39
C ASN A 52 -5.12 -16.23 -2.86
N THR A 53 -5.75 -16.07 -1.70
CA THR A 53 -6.60 -17.09 -1.09
C THR A 53 -7.80 -17.41 -1.98
N CYS A 54 -8.49 -16.38 -2.48
CA CYS A 54 -9.64 -16.52 -3.36
C CYS A 54 -9.28 -17.24 -4.66
N VAL A 55 -8.20 -16.82 -5.34
CA VAL A 55 -7.71 -17.46 -6.57
C VAL A 55 -7.35 -18.93 -6.33
N PHE A 56 -6.69 -19.25 -5.21
CA PHE A 56 -6.37 -20.62 -4.86
C PHE A 56 -7.62 -21.49 -4.68
N GLU A 57 -8.67 -20.96 -4.05
CA GLU A 57 -9.95 -21.66 -3.86
C GLU A 57 -10.72 -21.87 -5.19
N CYS A 58 -10.50 -21.03 -6.19
CA CYS A 58 -11.10 -21.15 -7.51
C CYS A 58 -10.59 -22.37 -8.31
N ALA A 59 -9.40 -22.90 -7.97
CA ALA A 59 -8.83 -24.10 -8.57
C ALA A 59 -8.80 -24.12 -10.12
N GLY A 60 -8.51 -22.97 -10.74
CA GLY A 60 -8.43 -22.83 -12.21
C GLY A 60 -9.76 -22.47 -12.89
N ASP A 61 -10.83 -22.16 -12.15
CA ASP A 61 -12.06 -21.63 -12.72
C ASP A 61 -11.88 -20.14 -13.07
N GLU A 62 -11.67 -19.86 -14.36
CA GLU A 62 -11.44 -18.50 -14.90
C GLU A 62 -12.53 -17.50 -14.47
N ALA A 63 -13.79 -17.92 -14.33
CA ALA A 63 -14.87 -17.01 -13.94
C ALA A 63 -14.83 -16.69 -12.45
N CYS A 64 -14.38 -17.63 -11.62
CA CYS A 64 -14.14 -17.43 -10.21
C CYS A 64 -12.91 -16.53 -9.98
N GLU A 65 -11.80 -16.82 -10.66
CA GLU A 65 -10.56 -16.03 -10.56
C GLU A 65 -10.81 -14.58 -10.97
N ALA A 66 -11.52 -14.36 -12.09
CA ALA A 66 -11.90 -13.00 -12.50
C ALA A 66 -12.74 -12.29 -11.43
N ALA A 67 -13.63 -13.00 -10.73
CA ALA A 67 -14.41 -12.42 -9.63
C ALA A 67 -13.53 -12.04 -8.43
N CYS A 68 -12.52 -12.85 -8.09
CA CYS A 68 -11.54 -12.51 -7.07
C CYS A 68 -10.75 -11.24 -7.43
N HIS A 69 -10.33 -11.11 -8.70
CA HIS A 69 -9.65 -9.90 -9.17
C HIS A 69 -10.53 -8.65 -9.10
N TYR A 70 -11.83 -8.76 -9.38
CA TYR A 70 -12.74 -7.62 -9.24
C TYR A 70 -12.97 -7.20 -7.79
N ALA A 71 -12.88 -8.15 -6.85
CA ALA A 71 -13.05 -7.86 -5.43
C ALA A 71 -11.80 -7.27 -4.77
N SER A 72 -10.65 -7.29 -5.46
CA SER A 72 -9.38 -6.82 -4.90
C SER A 72 -9.00 -5.42 -5.31
N SER A 73 -8.21 -4.78 -4.45
CA SER A 73 -7.69 -3.45 -4.70
C SER A 73 -6.68 -3.44 -5.85
N PRO A 74 -6.46 -2.31 -6.54
CA PRO A 74 -5.41 -2.22 -7.55
C PRO A 74 -4.02 -2.58 -7.02
N LEU A 75 -3.77 -2.28 -5.73
CA LEU A 75 -2.51 -2.64 -5.09
C LEU A 75 -2.36 -4.16 -4.97
N ALA A 76 -3.39 -4.84 -4.47
CA ALA A 76 -3.42 -6.29 -4.37
C ALA A 76 -3.22 -6.95 -5.75
N GLN A 77 -3.83 -6.39 -6.79
CA GLN A 77 -3.64 -6.84 -8.18
C GLN A 77 -2.18 -6.68 -8.64
N ASN A 78 -1.54 -5.52 -8.40
CA ASN A 78 -0.14 -5.34 -8.75
C ASN A 78 0.78 -6.29 -7.96
N GLN A 79 0.56 -6.45 -6.66
CA GLN A 79 1.36 -7.32 -5.81
C GLN A 79 1.27 -8.79 -6.21
N ILE A 80 0.06 -9.27 -6.56
CA ILE A 80 -0.09 -10.66 -7.02
C ILE A 80 0.55 -10.85 -8.40
N GLU A 81 0.53 -9.83 -9.27
CA GLU A 81 1.20 -9.87 -10.57
C GLU A 81 2.72 -9.95 -10.41
N GLU A 82 3.31 -9.15 -9.50
CA GLU A 82 4.73 -9.19 -9.17
C GLU A 82 5.15 -10.55 -8.57
N LEU A 83 4.37 -11.07 -7.61
CA LEU A 83 4.62 -12.38 -7.03
C LEU A 83 4.55 -13.49 -8.09
N ASN A 84 3.54 -13.46 -8.96
CA ASN A 84 3.40 -14.43 -10.06
C ASN A 84 4.55 -14.33 -11.07
N ALA A 85 5.01 -13.11 -11.38
CA ALA A 85 6.16 -12.90 -12.26
C ALA A 85 7.43 -13.50 -11.65
N CYS A 86 7.70 -13.24 -10.37
CA CYS A 86 8.83 -13.84 -9.67
C CYS A 86 8.73 -15.37 -9.59
N ALA A 87 7.53 -15.88 -9.29
CA ALA A 87 7.25 -17.32 -9.24
C ALA A 87 7.56 -17.99 -10.59
N LEU A 88 7.16 -17.36 -11.69
CA LEU A 88 7.43 -17.84 -13.04
C LEU A 88 8.93 -17.84 -13.36
N ASP A 89 9.63 -16.74 -13.04
CA ASP A 89 11.06 -16.57 -13.33
C ASP A 89 11.93 -17.56 -12.54
N ASN A 90 11.53 -17.91 -11.32
CA ASN A 90 12.23 -18.88 -10.46
C ASN A 90 11.66 -20.31 -10.56
N ALA A 91 10.65 -20.54 -11.40
CA ALA A 91 9.93 -21.80 -11.54
C ALA A 91 9.42 -22.37 -10.19
N CYS A 92 8.93 -21.47 -9.33
CA CYS A 92 8.36 -21.84 -8.05
C CYS A 92 6.99 -22.50 -8.20
N ALA A 93 6.77 -23.56 -7.41
CA ALA A 93 5.54 -24.34 -7.40
C ALA A 93 4.93 -24.51 -6.00
N ASP A 94 5.61 -23.97 -4.99
CA ASP A 94 5.22 -24.01 -3.58
C ASP A 94 5.74 -22.78 -2.83
N ASP A 95 5.18 -22.56 -1.63
CA ASP A 95 5.54 -21.42 -0.77
C ASP A 95 6.99 -21.49 -0.29
N ASP A 96 7.57 -22.69 -0.15
CA ASP A 96 8.98 -22.85 0.24
C ASP A 96 9.90 -22.23 -0.83
N CYS A 97 9.60 -22.43 -2.12
CA CYS A 97 10.33 -21.77 -3.20
C CYS A 97 10.09 -20.25 -3.21
N LEU A 98 8.84 -19.81 -3.04
CA LEU A 98 8.52 -18.37 -3.03
C LEU A 98 9.21 -17.64 -1.88
N THR A 99 9.24 -18.24 -0.70
CA THR A 99 9.91 -17.65 0.47
C THR A 99 11.44 -17.70 0.39
N GLU A 100 12.03 -18.49 -0.51
CA GLU A 100 13.47 -18.52 -0.76
C GLU A 100 13.90 -17.56 -1.88
N PHE A 101 13.14 -17.52 -2.98
CA PHE A 101 13.55 -16.82 -4.22
C PHE A 101 12.72 -15.58 -4.56
N CYS A 102 11.54 -15.42 -3.95
CA CYS A 102 10.58 -14.33 -4.16
C CYS A 102 10.17 -13.70 -2.82
N THR A 103 11.12 -13.56 -1.89
CA THR A 103 10.80 -13.17 -0.51
C THR A 103 10.12 -11.80 -0.45
N GLU A 104 10.59 -10.85 -1.26
CA GLU A 104 10.08 -9.47 -1.26
C GLU A 104 8.62 -9.44 -1.72
N GLU A 105 8.32 -10.04 -2.87
CA GLU A 105 6.97 -10.12 -3.42
C GLU A 105 6.06 -10.97 -2.54
N TYR A 106 6.58 -12.07 -1.97
CA TYR A 106 5.82 -12.94 -1.08
C TYR A 106 5.45 -12.22 0.22
N VAL A 107 6.38 -11.48 0.83
CA VAL A 107 6.09 -10.72 2.06
C VAL A 107 5.15 -9.55 1.78
N SER A 108 5.35 -8.85 0.66
CA SER A 108 4.45 -7.78 0.20
C SER A 108 3.01 -8.30 0.06
N CYS A 109 2.82 -9.46 -0.57
CA CYS A 109 1.48 -9.97 -0.85
C CYS A 109 0.84 -10.79 0.29
N ILE A 110 1.60 -11.69 0.94
CA ILE A 110 1.03 -12.74 1.80
C ILE A 110 1.10 -12.38 3.29
N ASN A 111 2.10 -11.59 3.71
CA ASN A 111 2.27 -11.22 5.11
C ASN A 111 1.50 -9.95 5.53
N GLY A 112 0.73 -9.37 4.62
CA GLY A 112 -0.14 -8.22 4.87
C GLY A 112 0.58 -6.93 5.27
N GLY A 113 1.90 -6.86 5.08
CA GLY A 113 2.68 -5.66 5.35
C GLY A 113 2.44 -4.53 4.34
N SER A 114 1.69 -4.80 3.27
CA SER A 114 1.60 -3.91 2.11
C SER A 114 0.20 -3.86 1.53
N ASP A 115 -0.85 -4.19 2.29
CA ASP A 115 -2.24 -4.18 1.84
C ASP A 115 -2.87 -2.79 1.74
N GLY A 116 -2.08 -1.75 2.03
CA GLY A 116 -2.47 -0.37 1.90
C GLY A 116 -1.29 0.56 2.18
N LEU A 117 -1.55 1.86 2.19
CA LEU A 117 -0.60 2.92 2.47
C LEU A 117 -0.85 3.53 3.84
N ALA A 118 0.24 3.75 4.58
CA ALA A 118 0.24 4.71 5.68
C ALA A 118 -0.07 6.14 5.15
N CYS A 119 -0.35 7.06 6.07
CA CYS A 119 -0.76 8.42 5.70
C CYS A 119 0.24 9.11 4.74
N VAL A 120 1.53 9.03 5.02
CA VAL A 120 2.58 9.71 4.22
C VAL A 120 2.61 9.25 2.76
N PRO A 121 2.77 7.95 2.45
CA PRO A 121 2.78 7.50 1.06
C PRO A 121 1.43 7.74 0.36
N LEU A 122 0.30 7.64 1.07
CA LEU A 122 -1.02 7.93 0.50
C LEU A 122 -1.15 9.41 0.10
N ALA A 123 -0.88 10.32 1.05
CA ALA A 123 -0.95 11.75 0.81
C ALA A 123 0.06 12.20 -0.26
N THR A 124 1.27 11.62 -0.27
CA THR A 124 2.27 11.88 -1.31
C THR A 124 1.73 11.49 -2.68
N CYS A 125 1.16 10.30 -2.83
CA CYS A 125 0.58 9.84 -4.09
C CYS A 125 -0.50 10.80 -4.60
N VAL A 126 -1.46 11.19 -3.76
CA VAL A 126 -2.57 12.09 -4.15
C VAL A 126 -2.07 13.49 -4.50
N ILE A 127 -1.11 14.04 -3.74
CA ILE A 127 -0.53 15.35 -4.00
C ILE A 127 0.30 15.34 -5.30
N ASP A 128 1.07 14.29 -5.55
CA ASP A 128 1.84 14.12 -6.80
C ASP A 128 0.93 13.95 -8.02
N CYS A 129 -0.24 13.32 -7.81
CA CYS A 129 -1.35 13.31 -8.75
C CYS A 129 -2.02 14.68 -8.94
N GLN A 130 -1.58 15.72 -8.23
CA GLN A 130 -2.16 17.07 -8.25
C GLN A 130 -3.66 17.09 -7.96
N TYR A 131 -4.12 16.19 -7.09
CA TYR A 131 -5.54 15.99 -6.78
C TYR A 131 -6.38 15.64 -8.01
N ASP A 132 -5.74 15.26 -9.12
CA ASP A 132 -6.44 14.73 -10.28
C ASP A 132 -7.10 13.43 -9.84
N PRO A 133 -8.43 13.34 -9.91
CA PRO A 133 -9.09 12.21 -9.33
C PRO A 133 -8.82 10.91 -10.09
N LEU A 134 -8.60 10.97 -11.41
CA LEU A 134 -8.27 9.78 -12.20
C LEU A 134 -6.92 9.21 -11.81
N CYS A 135 -5.93 10.07 -11.59
CA CYS A 135 -4.61 9.67 -11.11
C CYS A 135 -4.70 9.13 -9.67
N SER A 136 -5.48 9.79 -8.81
CA SER A 136 -5.61 9.43 -7.39
C SER A 136 -6.27 8.07 -7.17
N LEU A 137 -7.09 7.60 -8.11
CA LEU A 137 -7.61 6.22 -8.12
C LEU A 137 -6.49 5.17 -8.20
N GLY A 138 -5.33 5.52 -8.74
CA GLY A 138 -4.16 4.64 -8.76
C GLY A 138 -3.38 4.60 -7.45
N CYS A 139 -3.72 5.44 -6.48
CA CYS A 139 -3.13 5.38 -5.15
C CYS A 139 -3.66 4.14 -4.42
N ALA A 140 -2.76 3.46 -3.73
CA ALA A 140 -3.13 2.29 -2.93
C ALA A 140 -4.10 2.68 -1.80
N PRO A 141 -5.02 1.77 -1.40
CA PRO A 141 -5.98 2.04 -0.34
C PRO A 141 -5.27 2.37 0.99
N PRO A 142 -5.93 3.07 1.93
CA PRO A 142 -5.35 3.32 3.25
C PRO A 142 -5.17 2.00 4.03
N ILE A 143 -4.08 1.88 4.79
CA ILE A 143 -3.82 0.69 5.62
C ILE A 143 -4.76 0.59 6.84
N SER A 144 -5.37 1.71 7.24
CA SER A 144 -6.32 1.77 8.36
C SER A 144 -7.25 2.99 8.24
N PRO A 145 -8.41 2.98 8.92
CA PRO A 145 -9.28 4.16 9.01
C PRO A 145 -8.57 5.38 9.62
N GLU A 146 -7.63 5.15 10.53
CA GLU A 146 -6.78 6.21 11.08
C GLU A 146 -5.89 6.82 10.00
N ALA A 147 -5.18 6.00 9.23
CA ALA A 147 -4.35 6.47 8.12
C ALA A 147 -5.15 7.23 7.05
N GLU A 148 -6.38 6.78 6.76
CA GLU A 148 -7.31 7.47 5.87
C GLU A 148 -7.65 8.87 6.40
N ALA A 149 -8.11 8.96 7.65
CA ALA A 149 -8.50 10.23 8.25
C ALA A 149 -7.35 11.23 8.35
N GLU A 150 -6.14 10.75 8.61
CA GLU A 150 -4.92 11.56 8.64
C GLU A 150 -4.54 12.05 7.24
N ALA A 151 -4.61 11.18 6.24
CA ALA A 151 -4.29 11.51 4.86
C ALA A 151 -5.31 12.51 4.30
N ASP A 152 -6.60 12.29 4.50
CA ASP A 152 -7.68 13.18 4.09
C ASP A 152 -7.52 14.58 4.69
N ALA A 153 -7.18 14.66 5.98
CA ALA A 153 -6.94 15.94 6.64
C ALA A 153 -5.76 16.68 6.00
N LEU A 154 -4.66 15.98 5.69
CA LEU A 154 -3.49 16.56 5.05
C LEU A 154 -3.77 16.97 3.60
N ILE A 155 -4.38 16.11 2.80
CA ILE A 155 -4.77 16.34 1.41
C ILE A 155 -5.69 17.55 1.31
N ALA A 156 -6.73 17.62 2.15
CA ALA A 156 -7.65 18.76 2.16
C ALA A 156 -6.94 20.08 2.50
N CYS A 157 -5.98 20.05 3.43
CA CYS A 157 -5.15 21.24 3.70
C CYS A 157 -4.26 21.59 2.51
N ALA A 158 -3.60 20.59 1.91
CA ALA A 158 -2.69 20.75 0.79
C ALA A 158 -3.41 21.35 -0.43
N GLU A 159 -4.64 20.92 -0.72
CA GLU A 159 -5.48 21.49 -1.78
C GLU A 159 -5.80 22.98 -1.51
N ILE A 160 -6.22 23.32 -0.29
CA ILE A 160 -6.51 24.72 0.11
C ILE A 160 -5.26 25.59 0.04
N ALA A 161 -4.11 25.03 0.42
CA ALA A 161 -2.81 25.70 0.41
C ALA A 161 -2.18 25.75 -0.99
N MET A 162 -2.77 25.08 -1.99
CA MET A 162 -2.22 24.89 -3.33
C MET A 162 -0.81 24.28 -3.31
N CYS A 163 -0.61 23.29 -2.45
CA CYS A 163 0.61 22.49 -2.45
C CYS A 163 0.62 21.52 -3.63
N ASP A 164 1.75 21.46 -4.33
CA ASP A 164 2.01 20.57 -5.46
C ASP A 164 3.04 19.47 -5.13
N THR A 165 3.51 19.45 -3.88
CA THR A 165 4.48 18.48 -3.35
C THR A 165 4.20 18.22 -1.88
N PHE A 166 4.53 17.03 -1.40
CA PHE A 166 4.43 16.71 0.03
C PHE A 166 5.25 17.68 0.90
N ALA A 167 6.43 18.09 0.44
CA ALA A 167 7.30 19.04 1.16
C ALA A 167 6.64 20.41 1.43
N CYS A 168 5.76 20.88 0.54
CA CYS A 168 5.00 22.12 0.76
C CYS A 168 4.08 22.03 1.99
N THR A 169 3.56 20.83 2.28
CA THR A 169 2.63 20.62 3.38
C THR A 169 3.28 20.71 4.76
N GLU A 170 4.59 20.50 4.86
CA GLU A 170 5.35 20.72 6.09
C GLU A 170 5.23 22.18 6.56
N GLU A 171 5.32 23.14 5.64
CA GLU A 171 5.26 24.57 5.96
C GLU A 171 3.81 25.07 6.09
N LEU A 172 2.95 24.73 5.12
CA LEU A 172 1.61 25.31 5.01
C LEU A 172 0.52 24.52 5.75
N CYS A 173 0.79 23.26 6.09
CA CYS A 173 -0.14 22.32 6.71
C CYS A 173 0.46 21.61 7.92
N SER A 174 1.39 22.26 8.63
CA SER A 174 2.22 21.67 9.69
C SER A 174 1.48 20.86 10.76
N ASN A 175 0.24 21.23 11.11
CA ASN A 175 -0.56 20.46 12.06
C ASN A 175 -0.97 19.11 11.49
N GLN A 176 -1.58 19.09 10.30
CA GLN A 176 -2.02 17.88 9.62
C GLN A 176 -0.81 17.05 9.21
N TRP A 177 0.24 17.71 8.73
CA TRP A 177 1.50 17.07 8.36
C TRP A 177 2.10 16.34 9.56
N GLY A 178 2.20 16.99 10.73
CA GLY A 178 2.74 16.39 11.93
C GLY A 178 1.96 15.17 12.43
N VAL A 179 0.63 15.15 12.27
CA VAL A 179 -0.17 13.95 12.56
C VAL A 179 0.12 12.85 11.54
N CYS A 180 0.13 13.17 10.25
CA CYS A 180 0.32 12.19 9.17
C CYS A 180 1.67 11.46 9.20
N VAL A 181 2.73 12.16 9.59
CA VAL A 181 4.11 11.64 9.56
C VAL A 181 4.55 11.04 10.89
N SER A 182 3.71 11.05 11.93
CA SER A 182 4.08 10.50 13.22
C SER A 182 2.96 9.70 13.87
N SER A 183 3.31 8.53 14.35
CA SER A 183 2.42 7.65 15.11
C SER A 183 3.09 7.31 16.45
N GLU A 184 2.64 6.28 17.16
CA GLU A 184 3.02 6.00 18.54
C GLU A 184 4.14 4.98 18.71
N GLN A 185 4.60 4.32 17.64
CA GLN A 185 5.60 3.25 17.77
C GLN A 185 6.98 3.76 18.15
N THR A 186 7.66 2.97 18.97
CA THR A 186 9.06 3.15 19.37
C THR A 186 10.00 2.63 18.29
N CYS A 187 11.26 3.04 18.33
CA CYS A 187 12.24 2.65 17.32
C CYS A 187 12.43 1.13 17.27
N ALA A 188 12.40 0.45 18.42
CA ALA A 188 12.49 -1.01 18.50
C ALA A 188 11.30 -1.71 17.83
N GLU A 189 10.09 -1.16 17.95
CA GLU A 189 8.88 -1.71 17.31
C GLU A 189 8.95 -1.53 15.79
N ILE A 190 9.33 -0.33 15.33
CA ILE A 190 9.51 -0.05 13.90
C ILE A 190 10.63 -0.92 13.32
N TYR A 191 11.76 -1.05 14.01
CA TYR A 191 12.88 -1.89 13.58
C TYR A 191 12.44 -3.36 13.45
N ALA A 192 11.68 -3.88 14.42
CA ALA A 192 11.14 -5.23 14.35
C ALA A 192 10.17 -5.40 13.17
N CYS A 193 9.34 -4.39 12.89
CA CYS A 193 8.46 -4.35 11.74
C CYS A 193 9.26 -4.39 10.42
N VAL A 194 10.20 -3.46 10.22
CA VAL A 194 11.08 -3.40 9.04
C VAL A 194 11.86 -4.71 8.86
N TYR A 195 12.41 -5.26 9.94
CA TYR A 195 13.13 -6.54 9.89
C TYR A 195 12.22 -7.69 9.42
N SER A 196 10.93 -7.67 9.79
CA SER A 196 9.95 -8.65 9.35
C SER A 196 9.54 -8.51 7.87
N CYS A 197 9.71 -7.32 7.28
CA CYS A 197 9.44 -7.05 5.88
C CYS A 197 10.44 -7.72 4.93
N LYS A 198 11.63 -8.10 5.42
CA LYS A 198 12.67 -8.82 4.65
C LYS A 198 12.99 -8.17 3.29
N GLY A 199 13.03 -6.84 3.21
CA GLY A 199 13.34 -6.12 1.96
C GLY A 199 12.12 -5.71 1.13
N ALA A 200 10.89 -6.12 1.50
CA ALA A 200 9.69 -5.68 0.82
C ALA A 200 9.48 -4.17 1.01
N GLU A 201 9.83 -3.37 -0.01
CA GLU A 201 9.94 -1.91 0.08
C GLU A 201 8.67 -1.24 0.64
N LEU A 202 7.50 -1.65 0.16
CA LEU A 202 6.24 -1.08 0.60
C LEU A 202 5.93 -1.37 2.08
N CYS A 203 6.25 -2.58 2.54
CA CYS A 203 6.15 -2.97 3.94
C CYS A 203 7.10 -2.13 4.80
N GLU A 204 8.35 -1.97 4.36
CA GLU A 204 9.32 -1.16 5.09
C GLU A 204 8.90 0.30 5.19
N ILE A 205 8.36 0.87 4.10
CA ILE A 205 7.84 2.24 4.08
C ILE A 205 6.69 2.38 5.08
N ASN A 206 5.73 1.46 5.07
CA ASN A 206 4.60 1.48 6.00
C ASN A 206 5.08 1.42 7.45
N CYS A 207 5.94 0.43 7.79
CA CYS A 207 6.53 0.31 9.12
C CYS A 207 7.19 1.61 9.57
N LYS A 208 8.03 2.22 8.71
CA LYS A 208 8.77 3.45 9.04
C LYS A 208 7.85 4.62 9.41
N HIS A 209 6.65 4.68 8.83
CA HIS A 209 5.68 5.73 9.10
C HIS A 209 4.78 5.47 10.32
N GLU A 210 4.88 4.31 10.97
CA GLU A 210 4.18 4.03 12.24
C GLU A 210 4.92 4.55 13.48
N GLY A 211 6.12 5.10 13.30
CA GLY A 211 6.95 5.61 14.38
C GLY A 211 6.61 6.99 14.90
N MET A 212 6.97 7.27 16.15
CA MET A 212 7.15 8.65 16.59
C MET A 212 8.32 9.30 15.83
N PHE A 213 8.26 10.61 15.60
CA PHE A 213 9.33 11.36 14.90
C PHE A 213 10.75 11.09 15.40
N LEU A 214 10.93 11.07 16.72
CA LEU A 214 12.24 10.87 17.33
C LEU A 214 12.72 9.43 17.12
N ASP A 215 11.81 8.47 17.16
CA ASP A 215 12.09 7.07 16.95
C ASP A 215 12.40 6.74 15.48
N GLN A 216 11.71 7.38 14.53
CA GLN A 216 12.07 7.34 13.10
C GLN A 216 13.49 7.87 12.88
N TYR A 217 13.88 8.93 13.60
CA TYR A 217 15.25 9.45 13.53
C TYR A 217 16.28 8.47 14.10
N PHE A 218 16.00 7.81 15.23
CA PHE A 218 16.90 6.79 15.77
C PHE A 218 17.02 5.57 14.84
N LEU A 219 15.92 5.19 14.19
CA LEU A 219 15.93 4.13 13.18
C LEU A 219 16.83 4.52 12.00
N TYR A 220 16.68 5.74 11.48
CA TYR A 220 17.53 6.25 10.40
C TYR A 220 19.02 6.21 10.78
N LEU A 221 19.39 6.57 12.01
CA LEU A 221 20.78 6.49 12.48
C LEU A 221 21.28 5.05 12.52
N LEU A 222 20.45 4.12 13.01
CA LEU A 222 20.77 2.69 13.02
C LEU A 222 20.93 2.13 11.60
N GLU A 223 19.98 2.37 10.70
CA GLU A 223 20.04 1.93 9.29
C GLU A 223 21.28 2.48 8.57
N THR A 224 21.61 3.75 8.80
CA THR A 224 22.82 4.38 8.24
C THR A 224 24.07 3.65 8.74
N CYS A 225 24.16 3.36 10.04
CA CYS A 225 25.29 2.62 10.58
C CYS A 225 25.39 1.18 10.03
N ILE A 226 24.27 0.47 9.92
CA ILE A 226 24.19 -0.88 9.35
C ILE A 226 24.72 -0.87 7.91
N SER A 227 24.26 0.10 7.11
CA SER A 227 24.67 0.28 5.71
C SER A 227 26.17 0.61 5.60
N ASP A 228 26.66 1.60 6.37
CA ASP A 228 28.06 2.05 6.34
C ASP A 228 29.05 0.94 6.74
N ASN A 229 28.63 0.01 7.61
CA ASN A 229 29.44 -1.13 8.06
C ASN A 229 29.11 -2.43 7.31
N ALA A 230 28.20 -2.40 6.33
CA ALA A 230 27.70 -3.56 5.60
C ALA A 230 27.28 -4.73 6.53
N CYS A 231 26.58 -4.41 7.62
CA CYS A 231 26.16 -5.40 8.59
C CYS A 231 25.03 -6.29 8.04
N GLN A 232 25.23 -7.60 8.14
CA GLN A 232 24.28 -8.63 7.67
C GLN A 232 23.63 -9.42 8.81
N ASN A 233 24.03 -9.17 10.06
CA ASN A 233 23.55 -9.89 11.23
C ASN A 233 23.77 -9.09 12.53
N ASP A 234 23.10 -9.55 13.59
CA ASP A 234 23.12 -8.92 14.92
C ASP A 234 24.52 -8.85 15.53
N ASP A 235 25.40 -9.82 15.24
CA ASP A 235 26.78 -9.81 15.73
C ASP A 235 27.57 -8.62 15.15
N CYS A 236 27.35 -8.28 13.88
CA CYS A 236 27.95 -7.10 13.26
C CYS A 236 27.36 -5.81 13.83
N ILE A 237 26.03 -5.77 14.00
CA ILE A 237 25.32 -4.61 14.56
C ILE A 237 25.83 -4.34 15.98
N ALA A 238 25.91 -5.37 16.83
CA ALA A 238 26.40 -5.27 18.19
C ALA A 238 27.89 -4.87 18.27
N GLN A 239 28.69 -5.14 17.24
CA GLN A 239 30.11 -4.76 17.20
C GLN A 239 30.36 -3.35 16.66
N ASN A 240 29.57 -2.90 15.68
CA ASN A 240 29.86 -1.68 14.92
C ASN A 240 28.83 -0.56 15.12
N CYS A 241 27.60 -0.90 15.53
CA CYS A 241 26.44 -0.01 15.64
C CYS A 241 25.77 -0.07 17.02
N ALA A 242 26.52 -0.45 18.05
CA ALA A 242 25.97 -0.67 19.40
C ALA A 242 25.34 0.58 20.03
N THR A 243 25.81 1.78 19.65
CA THR A 243 25.27 3.04 20.19
C THR A 243 23.90 3.30 19.58
N GLU A 244 23.82 3.24 18.25
CA GLU A 244 22.61 3.45 17.48
C GLU A 244 21.56 2.37 17.79
N ALA A 245 21.97 1.12 17.97
CA ALA A 245 21.10 0.03 18.39
C ALA A 245 20.52 0.30 19.80
N MET A 246 21.36 0.72 20.75
CA MET A 246 20.92 1.08 22.11
C MET A 246 19.96 2.29 22.11
N ASP A 247 20.23 3.31 21.29
CA ASP A 247 19.37 4.49 21.15
C ASP A 247 18.01 4.11 20.53
N CYS A 248 18.02 3.14 19.61
CA CYS A 248 16.80 2.57 19.03
C CYS A 248 16.09 1.55 19.95
N GLY A 249 16.77 1.05 20.98
CA GLY A 249 16.23 0.07 21.93
C GLY A 249 16.28 -1.39 21.46
N VAL A 250 17.21 -1.72 20.56
CA VAL A 250 17.45 -3.07 20.00
C VAL A 250 18.80 -3.66 20.40
#